data_AF-A0A2P1PWV4-F1
#
_entry.id   AF-A0A2P1PWV4-F1
#
_cell.length_a   1.000
_cell.length_b   1.000
_cell.length_c   1.000
_cell.angle_alpha   90.00
_cell.angle_beta   90.00
_cell.angle_gamma   90.00
#
_symmetry.space_group_name_H-M   'P 1'
#
loop_
_entity.id
_entity.type
_entity.pdbx_description
1 polymer ?
#
loop_
_entity_poly.entity_id
_entity_poly.type
_entity_poly.pdbx_seq_one_letter_code
_entity_poly.pdbx_strand_id
1 'polypeptide(L)'
;MNATIEAPAPSAAPVTTPNPRAKRQRDFDPWAWRPAVSAPQLHCEISLKTVFAQKLLQQLFGRLQVALYGMSVTIPIMERDMGATGSKLADVFQRSHQHLTHVQHTTTERYRQWLQAAGAPPAISYQAQTRHFPVFCPNAKRALEHFSAADNMIQLLDQLWYANVLDATQHKRAVLETCAQVKNFSREMEGLWLRSKAAVLRAQATPKSPADAVTQADQQATTDPAIESSLAA
;
A
#
# COMPACT_ATOMS: atom_id res chain seq x y z
N MET A 1 62.40 40.80 -24.87
CA MET A 1 60.95 41.08 -24.99
C MET A 1 60.23 39.84 -24.46
N ASN A 2 59.82 39.85 -23.19
CA ASN A 2 59.13 38.72 -22.57
C ASN A 2 57.63 39.05 -22.47
N ALA A 3 56.81 38.24 -23.13
CA ALA A 3 55.35 38.33 -23.05
C ALA A 3 54.86 37.54 -21.83
N THR A 4 54.32 38.25 -20.85
CA THR A 4 53.62 37.68 -19.69
C THR A 4 52.25 37.18 -20.16
N ILE A 5 52.03 35.86 -20.09
CA ILE A 5 50.73 35.24 -20.36
C ILE A 5 49.92 35.29 -19.06
N GLU A 6 48.87 36.10 -19.06
CA GLU A 6 47.94 36.28 -17.95
C GLU A 6 46.89 35.15 -17.94
N ALA A 7 46.80 34.42 -16.83
CA ALA A 7 45.91 33.28 -16.69
C ALA A 7 44.45 33.73 -16.44
N PRO A 8 43.44 33.09 -17.06
CA PRO A 8 42.04 33.47 -16.88
C PRO A 8 41.51 33.09 -15.49
N ALA A 9 40.71 33.99 -14.92
CA ALA A 9 40.12 33.88 -13.59
C ALA A 9 39.15 32.69 -13.44
N PRO A 10 39.07 32.08 -12.24
CA PRO A 10 38.19 30.93 -11.99
C PRO A 10 36.72 31.33 -12.06
N SER A 11 35.99 30.68 -12.97
CA SER A 11 34.54 30.78 -13.11
C SER A 11 33.84 30.30 -11.82
N ALA A 12 33.05 31.18 -11.20
CA ALA A 12 32.33 30.90 -9.97
C ALA A 12 31.30 29.78 -10.21
N ALA A 13 31.41 28.69 -9.44
CA ALA A 13 30.48 27.57 -9.50
C ALA A 13 29.05 28.01 -9.10
N PRO A 14 28.00 27.50 -9.77
CA PRO A 14 26.63 27.87 -9.45
C PRO A 14 26.23 27.40 -8.05
N VAL A 15 25.86 28.35 -7.20
CA VAL A 15 25.30 28.10 -5.86
C VAL A 15 23.98 27.36 -6.03
N THR A 16 23.99 26.06 -5.77
CA THR A 16 22.80 25.22 -5.81
C THR A 16 22.00 25.47 -4.53
N THR A 17 21.00 26.36 -4.57
CA THR A 17 20.08 26.55 -3.45
C THR A 17 19.34 25.23 -3.16
N PRO A 18 19.44 24.66 -1.95
CA PRO A 18 18.78 23.41 -1.62
C PRO A 18 17.26 23.60 -1.68
N ASN A 19 16.61 22.78 -2.50
CA ASN A 19 15.16 22.81 -2.71
C ASN A 19 14.42 22.65 -1.36
N PRO A 20 13.67 23.66 -0.88
CA PRO A 20 13.02 23.62 0.43
C PRO A 20 11.88 22.59 0.52
N ARG A 21 11.44 22.01 -0.61
CA ARG A 21 10.46 20.90 -0.61
C ARG A 21 11.04 19.57 -0.12
N ALA A 22 12.36 19.39 -0.08
CA ALA A 22 12.98 18.15 0.38
C ALA A 22 12.88 17.94 1.90
N LYS A 23 12.66 18.99 2.69
CA LYS A 23 12.66 18.94 4.18
C LYS A 23 11.32 18.60 4.84
N ARG A 24 10.24 18.34 4.09
CA ARG A 24 8.89 18.11 4.63
C ARG A 24 8.29 16.72 4.34
N GLN A 25 9.09 15.74 3.92
CA GLN A 25 8.73 14.36 4.26
C GLN A 25 9.05 14.18 5.74
N ARG A 26 8.10 14.58 6.61
CA ARG A 26 8.07 14.06 7.99
C ARG A 26 8.27 12.55 7.87
N ASP A 27 9.19 12.00 8.66
CA ASP A 27 9.40 10.57 8.80
C ASP A 27 8.07 9.92 9.18
N PHE A 28 7.32 9.51 8.16
CA PHE A 28 6.08 8.80 8.35
C PHE A 28 6.49 7.43 8.84
N ASP A 29 6.42 7.20 10.15
CA ASP A 29 6.57 5.88 10.71
C ASP A 29 5.27 5.10 10.49
N PRO A 30 5.24 4.17 9.51
CA PRO A 30 4.03 3.42 9.21
C PRO A 30 3.64 2.47 10.34
N TRP A 31 4.54 2.19 11.30
CA TRP A 31 4.29 1.33 12.46
C TRP A 31 3.63 2.08 13.62
N ALA A 32 3.91 3.38 13.75
CA ALA A 32 3.25 4.25 14.72
C ALA A 32 1.90 4.78 14.21
N TRP A 33 1.60 4.64 12.92
CA TRP A 33 0.37 5.15 12.33
C TRP A 33 -0.88 4.50 12.93
N ARG A 34 -1.89 5.33 13.19
CA ARG A 34 -3.22 4.92 13.65
C ARG A 34 -4.30 5.73 12.92
N PRO A 35 -5.50 5.17 12.72
CA PRO A 35 -6.65 5.95 12.25
C PRO A 35 -6.94 7.14 13.17
N ALA A 36 -7.37 8.27 12.59
CA ALA A 36 -7.70 9.47 13.36
C ALA A 36 -9.05 9.36 14.11
N VAL A 37 -9.95 8.51 13.62
CA VAL A 37 -11.26 8.22 14.22
C VAL A 37 -11.17 6.88 14.95
N SER A 38 -11.94 6.71 16.03
CA SER A 38 -12.03 5.43 16.74
C SER A 38 -12.47 4.32 15.78
N ALA A 39 -11.52 3.49 15.36
CA ALA A 39 -11.74 2.35 14.50
C ALA A 39 -11.61 1.06 15.32
N PRO A 40 -12.42 0.03 15.04
CA PRO A 40 -12.21 -1.28 15.64
C PRO A 40 -10.81 -1.78 15.29
N GLN A 41 -10.10 -2.29 16.28
CA GLN A 41 -8.76 -2.87 16.12
C GLN A 41 -8.79 -4.35 16.51
N LEU A 42 -8.17 -5.18 15.67
CA LEU A 42 -7.90 -6.58 15.98
C LEU A 42 -6.42 -6.72 16.29
N HIS A 43 -6.07 -7.28 17.44
CA HIS A 43 -4.69 -7.63 17.75
C HIS A 43 -4.36 -8.94 17.04
N CYS A 44 -3.47 -8.88 16.06
CA CYS A 44 -3.00 -10.04 15.33
C CYS A 44 -1.58 -10.41 15.76
N GLU A 45 -1.31 -11.71 15.73
CA GLU A 45 0.00 -12.29 15.94
C GLU A 45 0.43 -13.00 14.65
N ILE A 46 1.68 -12.77 14.23
CA ILE A 46 2.30 -13.51 13.13
C ILE A 46 3.67 -14.00 13.59
N SER A 47 3.95 -15.28 13.34
CA SER A 47 5.25 -15.89 13.61
C SER A 47 5.93 -16.21 12.29
N LEU A 48 7.08 -15.58 12.05
CA LEU A 48 7.86 -15.73 10.82
C LEU A 48 9.24 -16.31 11.15
N LYS A 49 9.64 -17.34 10.41
CA LYS A 49 10.88 -18.09 10.66
C LYS A 49 12.08 -17.52 9.92
N THR A 50 11.88 -17.03 8.71
CA THR A 50 12.98 -16.58 7.84
C THR A 50 13.25 -15.08 8.00
N VAL A 51 14.53 -14.69 8.00
CA VAL A 51 14.95 -13.28 8.07
C VAL A 51 14.40 -12.48 6.89
N PHE A 52 14.27 -13.10 5.71
CA PHE A 52 13.71 -12.46 4.53
C PHE A 52 12.24 -12.08 4.74
N ALA A 53 11.39 -12.99 5.23
CA ALA A 53 10.00 -12.69 5.51
C ALA A 53 9.83 -11.67 6.64
N GLN A 54 10.66 -11.76 7.70
CA GLN A 54 10.68 -10.78 8.79
C GLN A 54 10.97 -9.36 8.29
N LYS A 55 12.03 -9.21 7.45
CA LYS A 55 12.38 -7.92 6.83
C LYS A 55 11.29 -7.43 5.88
N LEU A 56 10.71 -8.33 5.10
CA LEU A 56 9.63 -8.02 4.16
C LEU A 56 8.40 -7.48 4.90
N LEU A 57 7.98 -8.14 5.98
CA LEU A 57 6.90 -7.69 6.87
C LEU A 57 7.22 -6.30 7.43
N GLN A 58 8.42 -6.13 8.01
CA GLN A 58 8.86 -4.87 8.63
C GLN A 58 8.89 -3.68 7.65
N GLN A 59 9.24 -3.93 6.39
CA GLN A 59 9.35 -2.87 5.39
C GLN A 59 8.01 -2.48 4.76
N LEU A 60 7.09 -3.44 4.59
CA LEU A 60 5.92 -3.25 3.75
C LEU A 60 4.61 -3.16 4.53
N PHE A 61 4.45 -3.91 5.60
CA PHE A 61 3.11 -4.14 6.17
C PHE A 61 2.47 -2.86 6.71
N GLY A 62 3.21 -2.00 7.40
CA GLY A 62 2.64 -0.74 7.90
C GLY A 62 2.08 0.14 6.76
N ARG A 63 2.81 0.28 5.64
CA ARG A 63 2.33 1.04 4.46
C ARG A 63 1.14 0.37 3.79
N LEU A 64 1.18 -0.96 3.68
CA LEU A 64 0.09 -1.74 3.12
C LEU A 64 -1.18 -1.61 3.97
N GLN A 65 -1.07 -1.68 5.29
CA GLN A 65 -2.18 -1.48 6.22
C GLN A 65 -2.83 -0.10 6.05
N VAL A 66 -2.02 0.96 5.94
CA VAL A 66 -2.51 2.33 5.69
C VAL A 66 -3.29 2.38 4.38
N ALA A 67 -2.76 1.78 3.31
CA ALA A 67 -3.42 1.76 2.01
C ALA A 67 -4.73 0.96 2.04
N LEU A 68 -4.73 -0.23 2.65
CA LEU A 68 -5.91 -1.09 2.74
C LEU A 68 -7.00 -0.47 3.63
N TYR A 69 -6.63 0.14 4.75
CA TYR A 69 -7.56 0.91 5.57
C TYR A 69 -8.09 2.13 4.80
N GLY A 70 -7.21 2.88 4.14
CA GLY A 70 -7.59 4.02 3.31
C GLY A 70 -8.58 3.64 2.21
N MET A 71 -8.40 2.48 1.56
CA MET A 71 -9.37 1.97 0.59
C MET A 71 -10.70 1.61 1.25
N SER A 72 -10.71 0.99 2.44
CA SER A 72 -11.95 0.67 3.15
C SER A 72 -12.81 1.89 3.48
N VAL A 73 -12.18 3.06 3.64
CA VAL A 73 -12.86 4.35 3.84
C VAL A 73 -13.22 5.02 2.51
N THR A 74 -12.35 4.92 1.50
CA THR A 74 -12.54 5.62 0.21
C THR A 74 -13.58 4.94 -0.67
N ILE A 75 -13.68 3.61 -0.66
CA ILE A 75 -14.61 2.85 -1.49
C ILE A 75 -16.07 3.28 -1.24
N PRO A 76 -16.59 3.30 0.00
CA PRO A 76 -17.97 3.73 0.24
C PRO A 76 -18.28 5.16 -0.22
N ILE A 77 -17.31 6.07 -0.09
CA ILE A 77 -17.44 7.46 -0.58
C ILE A 77 -17.56 7.47 -2.10
N MET A 78 -16.71 6.70 -2.79
CA MET A 78 -16.78 6.57 -4.25
C MET A 78 -18.04 5.88 -4.73
N GLU A 79 -18.55 4.87 -4.02
CA GLU A 79 -19.81 4.22 -4.37
C GLU A 79 -20.99 5.18 -4.27
N ARG A 80 -21.04 6.00 -3.22
CA ARG A 80 -22.06 7.02 -3.03
C ARG A 80 -21.98 8.13 -4.09
N ASP A 81 -20.78 8.64 -4.35
CA ASP A 81 -20.59 9.86 -5.16
C ASP A 81 -20.33 9.58 -6.65
N MET A 82 -19.86 8.37 -7.00
CA MET A 82 -19.45 7.97 -8.36
C MET A 82 -20.08 6.65 -8.83
N GLY A 83 -20.97 6.03 -8.04
CA GLY A 83 -21.68 4.81 -8.40
C GLY A 83 -20.77 3.61 -8.66
N ALA A 84 -20.89 2.99 -9.84
CA ALA A 84 -20.23 1.74 -10.21
C ALA A 84 -18.69 1.75 -10.16
N THR A 85 -18.06 2.92 -10.11
CA THR A 85 -16.59 3.02 -9.99
C THR A 85 -16.08 2.48 -8.65
N GLY A 86 -16.84 2.64 -7.56
CA GLY A 86 -16.44 2.14 -6.24
C GLY A 86 -16.42 0.61 -6.17
N SER A 87 -17.45 -0.06 -6.68
CA SER A 87 -17.53 -1.53 -6.75
C SER A 87 -16.36 -2.13 -7.53
N LYS A 88 -16.01 -1.53 -8.69
CA LYS A 88 -14.87 -1.99 -9.50
C LYS A 88 -13.55 -1.96 -8.74
N LEU A 89 -13.40 -1.05 -7.77
CA LEU A 89 -12.18 -0.94 -6.97
C LEU A 89 -12.04 -2.10 -5.97
N ALA A 90 -13.15 -2.47 -5.31
CA ALA A 90 -13.20 -3.64 -4.45
C ALA A 90 -12.90 -4.93 -5.23
N ASP A 91 -13.42 -5.04 -6.46
CA ASP A 91 -13.15 -6.17 -7.35
C ASP A 91 -11.67 -6.25 -7.77
N VAL A 92 -10.99 -5.12 -7.95
CA VAL A 92 -9.55 -5.11 -8.23
C VAL A 92 -8.78 -5.67 -7.04
N PHE A 93 -9.06 -5.20 -5.81
CA PHE A 93 -8.42 -5.77 -4.61
C PHE A 93 -8.62 -7.29 -4.54
N GLN A 94 -9.87 -7.74 -4.69
CA GLN A 94 -10.20 -9.15 -4.53
C GLN A 94 -9.51 -10.02 -5.59
N ARG A 95 -9.45 -9.56 -6.85
CA ARG A 95 -8.72 -10.26 -7.92
C ARG A 95 -7.23 -10.33 -7.66
N SER A 96 -6.60 -9.22 -7.25
CA SER A 96 -5.15 -9.21 -6.98
C SER A 96 -4.80 -10.09 -5.78
N HIS A 97 -5.63 -10.09 -4.73
CA HIS A 97 -5.48 -10.99 -3.58
C HIS A 97 -5.62 -12.46 -3.99
N GLN A 98 -6.70 -12.82 -4.70
CA GLN A 98 -6.92 -14.20 -5.17
C GLN A 98 -5.81 -14.69 -6.10
N HIS A 99 -5.35 -13.82 -7.01
CA HIS A 99 -4.25 -14.14 -7.91
C HIS A 99 -2.97 -14.45 -7.13
N LEU A 100 -2.57 -13.59 -6.19
CA LEU A 100 -1.38 -13.84 -5.37
C LEU A 100 -1.53 -15.11 -4.53
N THR A 101 -2.69 -15.32 -3.90
CA THR A 101 -2.98 -16.55 -3.14
C THR A 101 -2.80 -17.79 -4.00
N HIS A 102 -3.36 -17.78 -5.22
CA HIS A 102 -3.23 -18.89 -6.15
C HIS A 102 -1.78 -19.15 -6.57
N VAL A 103 -1.03 -18.10 -6.90
CA VAL A 103 0.39 -18.19 -7.27
C VAL A 103 1.22 -18.77 -6.12
N GLN A 104 1.02 -18.28 -4.89
CA GLN A 104 1.74 -18.78 -3.71
C GLN A 104 1.40 -20.23 -3.40
N HIS A 105 0.11 -20.59 -3.48
CA HIS A 105 -0.34 -21.97 -3.25
C HIS A 105 0.26 -22.93 -4.29
N THR A 106 0.10 -22.65 -5.58
CA THR A 106 0.62 -23.51 -6.66
C THR A 106 2.14 -23.66 -6.61
N THR A 107 2.85 -22.58 -6.29
CA THR A 107 4.32 -22.61 -6.15
C THR A 107 4.75 -23.41 -4.92
N THR A 108 4.06 -23.24 -3.79
CA THR A 108 4.30 -24.00 -2.56
C THR A 108 4.14 -25.51 -2.80
N GLU A 109 3.06 -25.92 -3.46
CA GLU A 109 2.83 -27.34 -3.79
C GLU A 109 3.91 -27.90 -4.71
N ARG A 110 4.37 -27.12 -5.70
CA ARG A 110 5.47 -27.52 -6.56
C ARG A 110 6.77 -27.77 -5.78
N TYR A 111 7.11 -26.88 -4.84
CA TYR A 111 8.31 -27.07 -4.01
C TYR A 111 8.19 -28.30 -3.10
N ARG A 112 7.00 -28.57 -2.54
CA ARG A 112 6.74 -29.79 -1.76
C ARG A 112 6.93 -31.06 -2.60
N GLN A 113 6.41 -31.08 -3.83
CA GLN A 113 6.60 -32.20 -4.75
C GLN A 113 8.07 -32.43 -5.09
N TRP A 114 8.85 -31.36 -5.30
CA TRP A 114 10.29 -31.48 -5.55
C TRP A 114 11.05 -32.04 -4.34
N LEU A 115 10.70 -31.61 -3.13
CA LEU A 115 11.30 -32.17 -1.89
C LEU A 115 10.98 -33.65 -1.74
N GLN A 116 9.73 -34.04 -1.99
CA GLN A 116 9.31 -35.44 -1.92
C GLN A 116 10.06 -36.28 -2.96
N ALA A 117 10.18 -35.80 -4.20
CA ALA A 117 10.88 -36.51 -5.28
C ALA A 117 12.39 -36.66 -5.01
N ALA A 118 13.00 -35.68 -4.33
CA ALA A 118 14.41 -35.71 -3.97
C ALA A 118 14.72 -36.57 -2.74
N GLY A 119 13.71 -37.10 -2.04
CA GLY A 119 13.91 -37.78 -0.75
C GLY A 119 14.55 -36.85 0.29
N ALA A 120 14.19 -35.56 0.25
CA ALA A 120 14.86 -34.52 1.01
C ALA A 120 14.77 -34.75 2.54
N PRO A 121 15.78 -34.32 3.30
CA PRO A 121 15.81 -34.45 4.76
C PRO A 121 14.67 -33.66 5.43
N PRO A 122 14.40 -33.93 6.72
CA PRO A 122 13.34 -33.26 7.47
C PRO A 122 13.50 -31.73 7.50
N ALA A 123 12.40 -31.07 7.87
CA ALA A 123 12.32 -29.61 7.90
C ALA A 123 13.47 -28.95 8.67
N ILE A 124 14.02 -27.88 8.08
CA ILE A 124 15.08 -27.07 8.69
C ILE A 124 14.53 -26.37 9.94
N SER A 125 15.33 -26.37 11.01
CA SER A 125 15.02 -25.63 12.23
C SER A 125 15.34 -24.15 12.07
N TYR A 126 14.40 -23.29 12.46
CA TYR A 126 14.55 -21.84 12.46
C TYR A 126 14.18 -21.29 13.83
N GLN A 127 14.86 -20.22 14.23
CA GLN A 127 14.40 -19.39 15.33
C GLN A 127 13.27 -18.48 14.83
N ALA A 128 12.02 -18.85 15.15
CA ALA A 128 10.86 -18.07 14.80
C ALA A 128 10.85 -16.73 15.56
N GLN A 129 10.52 -15.65 14.86
CA GLN A 129 10.24 -14.35 15.47
C GLN A 129 8.74 -14.08 15.39
N THR A 130 8.11 -14.04 16.55
CA THR A 130 6.70 -13.64 16.69
C THR A 130 6.60 -12.11 16.83
N ARG A 131 5.67 -11.51 16.09
CA ARG A 131 5.34 -10.09 16.21
C ARG A 131 3.84 -9.90 16.40
N HIS A 132 3.50 -8.94 17.25
CA HIS A 132 2.13 -8.50 17.49
C HIS A 132 1.95 -7.10 16.91
N PHE A 133 0.81 -6.87 16.27
CA PHE A 133 0.47 -5.52 15.81
C PHE A 133 -1.04 -5.36 15.68
N PRO A 134 -1.54 -4.12 15.82
CA PRO A 134 -2.95 -3.81 15.61
C PRO A 134 -3.27 -3.83 14.11
N VAL A 135 -4.40 -4.45 13.78
CA VAL A 135 -4.97 -4.51 12.44
C VAL A 135 -6.31 -3.79 12.42
N PHE A 136 -6.43 -2.79 11.55
CA PHE A 136 -7.58 -1.87 11.53
C PHE A 136 -8.62 -2.19 10.46
N CYS A 137 -8.38 -3.19 9.59
CA CYS A 137 -9.37 -3.62 8.61
C CYS A 137 -9.20 -5.11 8.23
N PRO A 138 -10.30 -5.80 7.81
CA PRO A 138 -10.25 -7.21 7.43
C PRO A 138 -9.28 -7.50 6.27
N ASN A 139 -9.17 -6.59 5.31
CA ASN A 139 -8.26 -6.76 4.16
C ASN A 139 -6.79 -6.72 4.59
N ALA A 140 -6.44 -5.91 5.59
CA ALA A 140 -5.09 -5.92 6.16
C ALA A 140 -4.79 -7.24 6.88
N LYS A 141 -5.77 -7.83 7.56
CA LYS A 141 -5.62 -9.19 8.13
C LYS A 141 -5.35 -10.22 7.03
N ARG A 142 -6.15 -10.24 5.96
CA ARG A 142 -5.94 -11.16 4.82
C ARG A 142 -4.57 -10.97 4.18
N ALA A 143 -4.10 -9.73 4.06
CA ALA A 143 -2.80 -9.44 3.49
C ALA A 143 -1.62 -10.03 4.30
N LEU A 144 -1.79 -10.30 5.60
CA LEU A 144 -0.77 -10.97 6.42
C LEU A 144 -0.52 -12.41 5.98
N GLU A 145 -1.54 -13.09 5.47
CA GLU A 145 -1.44 -14.47 5.01
C GLU A 145 -0.40 -14.59 3.89
N HIS A 146 -0.23 -13.55 3.07
CA HIS A 146 0.80 -13.52 2.03
C HIS A 146 2.23 -13.47 2.56
N PHE A 147 2.46 -12.86 3.73
CA PHE A 147 3.78 -12.85 4.37
C PHE A 147 4.09 -14.22 4.97
N SER A 148 3.12 -14.86 5.62
CA SER A 148 3.25 -16.24 6.11
C SER A 148 3.47 -17.24 4.97
N ALA A 149 2.75 -17.08 3.85
CA ALA A 149 2.92 -17.91 2.68
C ALA A 149 4.31 -17.73 2.05
N ALA A 150 4.80 -16.50 1.94
CA ALA A 150 6.16 -16.22 1.48
C ALA A 150 7.22 -16.83 2.42
N ASP A 151 7.04 -16.74 3.74
CA ASP A 151 7.93 -17.37 4.72
C ASP A 151 7.98 -18.89 4.57
N ASN A 152 6.83 -19.54 4.37
CA ASN A 152 6.76 -20.97 4.11
C ASN A 152 7.44 -21.36 2.79
N MET A 153 7.23 -20.58 1.72
CA MET A 153 7.91 -20.81 0.44
C MET A 153 9.43 -20.73 0.58
N ILE A 154 9.94 -19.74 1.32
CA ILE A 154 11.39 -19.58 1.54
C ILE A 154 11.95 -20.76 2.35
N GLN A 155 11.25 -21.23 3.38
CA GLN A 155 11.65 -22.44 4.13
C GLN A 155 11.75 -23.69 3.24
N LEU A 156 10.86 -23.83 2.25
CA LEU A 156 10.90 -24.95 1.29
C LEU A 156 12.07 -24.79 0.30
N LEU A 157 12.34 -23.56 -0.15
CA LEU A 157 13.50 -23.26 -0.99
C LEU A 157 14.81 -23.55 -0.27
N ASP A 158 14.91 -23.18 1.01
CA ASP A 158 16.08 -23.50 1.84
C ASP A 158 16.24 -25.03 1.94
N GLN A 159 15.16 -25.80 2.17
CA GLN A 159 15.23 -27.26 2.18
C GLN A 159 15.70 -27.85 0.84
N LEU A 160 15.19 -27.32 -0.27
CA LEU A 160 15.60 -27.75 -1.62
C LEU A 160 17.08 -27.46 -1.87
N TRP A 161 17.59 -26.33 -1.36
CA TRP A 161 18.99 -25.97 -1.44
C TRP A 161 19.88 -26.89 -0.59
N TYR A 162 19.50 -27.16 0.66
CA TYR A 162 20.23 -28.12 1.52
C TYR A 162 20.17 -29.56 1.00
N ALA A 163 19.12 -29.93 0.27
CA ALA A 163 19.01 -31.21 -0.42
C ALA A 163 19.81 -31.26 -1.75
N ASN A 164 20.54 -30.20 -2.10
CA ASN A 164 21.27 -30.04 -3.37
C ASN A 164 20.38 -30.16 -4.63
N VAL A 165 19.07 -29.89 -4.51
CA VAL A 165 18.15 -29.85 -5.65
C VAL A 165 18.27 -28.52 -6.40
N LEU A 166 18.49 -27.42 -5.65
CA LEU A 166 18.75 -26.10 -6.20
C LEU A 166 20.21 -25.74 -5.96
N ASP A 167 20.85 -25.14 -6.96
CA ASP A 167 22.12 -24.46 -6.75
C ASP A 167 21.93 -23.12 -6.00
N ALA A 168 23.03 -22.53 -5.52
CA ALA A 168 22.98 -21.27 -4.76
C ALA A 168 22.40 -20.09 -5.57
N THR A 169 22.58 -20.09 -6.89
CA THR A 169 22.07 -19.03 -7.77
C THR A 169 20.56 -19.15 -7.97
N GLN A 170 20.08 -20.38 -8.22
CA GLN A 170 18.67 -20.72 -8.36
C GLN A 170 17.92 -20.45 -7.06
N HIS A 171 18.47 -20.87 -5.92
CA HIS A 171 17.93 -20.60 -4.59
C HIS A 171 17.75 -19.10 -4.36
N LYS A 172 18.83 -18.31 -4.51
CA LYS A 172 18.78 -16.85 -4.33
C LYS A 172 17.75 -16.20 -5.24
N ARG A 173 17.70 -16.61 -6.52
CA ARG A 173 16.72 -16.10 -7.49
C ARG A 173 15.28 -16.39 -7.03
N ALA A 174 14.99 -17.61 -6.61
CA ALA A 174 13.66 -18.02 -6.17
C ALA A 174 13.22 -17.29 -4.89
N VAL A 175 14.13 -17.05 -3.94
CA VAL A 175 13.86 -16.24 -2.74
C VAL A 175 13.51 -14.81 -3.11
N LEU A 176 14.27 -14.20 -4.03
CA LEU A 176 14.01 -12.83 -4.48
C LEU A 176 12.69 -12.72 -5.24
N GLU A 177 12.35 -13.71 -6.07
CA GLU A 177 11.07 -13.78 -6.78
C GLU A 177 9.89 -13.89 -5.81
N THR A 178 9.99 -14.76 -4.79
CA THR A 178 9.01 -14.87 -3.71
C THR A 178 8.80 -13.53 -2.99
N CYS A 179 9.90 -12.83 -2.65
CA CYS A 179 9.82 -11.50 -2.06
C CYS A 179 9.20 -10.45 -3.03
N ALA A 180 9.48 -10.58 -4.33
CA ALA A 180 8.98 -9.67 -5.34
C ALA A 180 7.46 -9.78 -5.50
N GLN A 181 6.88 -10.98 -5.40
CA GLN A 181 5.42 -11.19 -5.46
C GLN A 181 4.69 -10.35 -4.40
N VAL A 182 5.10 -10.41 -3.14
CA VAL A 182 4.50 -9.63 -2.04
C VAL A 182 4.76 -8.13 -2.20
N LYS A 183 5.97 -7.74 -2.65
CA LYS A 183 6.31 -6.32 -2.94
C LYS A 183 5.40 -5.74 -4.03
N ASN A 184 5.18 -6.49 -5.10
CA ASN A 184 4.37 -6.06 -6.23
C ASN A 184 2.91 -5.89 -5.80
N PHE A 185 2.35 -6.87 -5.07
CA PHE A 185 1.03 -6.74 -4.47
C PHE A 185 0.92 -5.51 -3.56
N SER A 186 1.89 -5.30 -2.66
CA SER A 186 1.89 -4.14 -1.77
C SER A 186 1.90 -2.80 -2.54
N ARG A 187 2.72 -2.69 -3.59
CA ARG A 187 2.79 -1.49 -4.44
C ARG A 187 1.50 -1.28 -5.23
N GLU A 188 0.90 -2.36 -5.72
CA GLU A 188 -0.36 -2.30 -6.44
C GLU A 188 -1.47 -1.74 -5.54
N MET A 189 -1.60 -2.24 -4.31
CA MET A 189 -2.59 -1.78 -3.34
C MET A 189 -2.37 -0.32 -2.92
N GLU A 190 -1.12 0.09 -2.72
CA GLU A 190 -0.77 1.48 -2.46
C GLU A 190 -1.13 2.38 -3.65
N GLY A 191 -0.77 1.98 -4.86
CA GLY A 191 -1.11 2.70 -6.08
C GLY A 191 -2.62 2.79 -6.29
N LEU A 192 -3.35 1.71 -5.98
CA LEU A 192 -4.80 1.67 -6.04
C LEU A 192 -5.41 2.70 -5.09
N TRP A 193 -5.00 2.68 -3.82
CA TRP A 193 -5.44 3.66 -2.83
C TRP A 193 -5.16 5.11 -3.23
N LEU A 194 -3.95 5.42 -3.69
CA LEU A 194 -3.57 6.77 -4.09
C LEU A 194 -4.42 7.28 -5.26
N ARG A 195 -4.69 6.43 -6.26
CA ARG A 195 -5.56 6.78 -7.39
C ARG A 195 -7.00 7.03 -6.93
N SER A 196 -7.52 6.21 -6.04
CA SER A 196 -8.88 6.34 -5.50
C SER A 196 -9.04 7.62 -4.69
N LYS A 197 -8.06 7.91 -3.82
CA LYS A 197 -8.00 9.17 -3.08
C LYS A 197 -7.99 10.37 -4.00
N ALA A 198 -7.17 10.36 -5.06
CA ALA A 198 -7.12 11.43 -6.04
C ALA A 198 -8.43 11.57 -6.82
N ALA A 199 -9.13 10.47 -7.12
CA ALA A 199 -10.44 10.50 -7.76
C ALA A 199 -11.49 11.18 -6.87
N VAL A 200 -11.54 10.84 -5.57
CA VAL A 200 -12.45 11.47 -4.61
C VAL A 200 -12.17 12.97 -4.48
N LEU A 201 -10.91 13.37 -4.34
CA LEU A 201 -10.55 14.79 -4.23
C LEU A 201 -10.95 15.59 -5.49
N ARG A 202 -10.81 14.99 -6.69
CA ARG A 202 -11.26 15.62 -7.93
C ARG A 202 -12.77 15.74 -8.00
N ALA A 203 -13.51 14.70 -7.60
CA ALA A 203 -14.97 14.73 -7.58
C ALA A 203 -15.52 15.81 -6.62
N GLN A 204 -14.85 16.03 -5.48
CA GLN A 204 -15.20 17.08 -4.52
C GLN A 204 -14.83 18.49 -4.99
N ALA A 205 -13.79 18.62 -5.81
CA ALA A 205 -13.34 19.91 -6.34
C ALA A 205 -14.17 20.40 -7.54
N THR A 206 -14.82 19.50 -8.28
CA THR A 206 -15.74 19.88 -9.35
C THR A 206 -17.00 20.49 -8.73
N PRO A 207 -17.26 21.80 -8.91
CA PRO A 207 -18.46 22.42 -8.36
C PRO A 207 -19.69 21.70 -8.92
N LYS A 208 -20.65 21.35 -8.04
CA LYS A 208 -21.98 20.92 -8.46
C LYS A 208 -22.51 21.96 -9.45
N SER A 209 -23.03 21.46 -10.57
CA SER A 209 -23.45 22.24 -11.74
C SER A 209 -24.08 23.60 -11.37
N PRO A 210 -23.80 24.69 -12.12
CA PRO A 210 -24.43 25.99 -11.89
C PRO A 210 -25.98 25.94 -11.94
N ALA A 211 -26.58 24.86 -12.49
CA ALA A 211 -28.02 24.62 -12.40
C ALA A 211 -28.55 24.43 -10.95
N ASP A 212 -27.74 23.87 -10.05
CA ASP A 212 -28.09 23.77 -8.62
C ASP A 212 -27.90 25.13 -7.92
N ALA A 213 -26.98 25.97 -8.41
CA ALA A 213 -26.77 27.33 -7.91
C ALA A 213 -27.92 28.29 -8.28
N VAL A 214 -28.51 28.14 -9.47
CA VAL A 214 -29.72 28.90 -9.88
C VAL A 214 -30.94 28.49 -9.04
N THR A 215 -31.08 27.21 -8.72
CA THR A 215 -32.22 26.72 -7.90
C THR A 215 -32.12 27.18 -6.43
N GLN A 216 -30.92 27.34 -5.87
CA GLN A 216 -30.75 27.92 -4.53
C GLN A 216 -30.95 29.45 -4.51
N ALA A 217 -30.61 30.15 -5.60
CA ALA A 217 -30.88 31.59 -5.73
C ALA A 217 -32.39 31.88 -5.85
N ASP A 218 -33.14 31.09 -6.60
CA ASP A 218 -34.60 31.26 -6.73
C ASP A 218 -35.35 30.94 -5.42
N GLN A 219 -34.90 29.94 -4.64
CA GLN A 219 -35.53 29.62 -3.35
C GLN A 219 -35.26 30.66 -2.25
N GLN A 220 -34.11 31.35 -2.30
CA GLN A 220 -33.85 32.50 -1.41
C GLN A 220 -34.64 33.76 -1.83
N ALA A 221 -34.99 33.91 -3.11
CA ALA A 221 -35.83 35.03 -3.57
C ALA A 221 -37.32 34.88 -3.20
N THR A 222 -37.79 33.68 -2.83
CA THR A 222 -39.21 33.44 -2.46
C THR A 222 -39.47 33.46 -0.95
N THR A 223 -38.47 33.69 -0.12
CA THR A 223 -38.60 33.77 1.36
C THR A 223 -38.25 35.15 1.90
N ASP A 224 -38.77 36.20 1.25
CA ASP A 224 -38.78 37.56 1.80
C ASP A 224 -40.20 37.87 2.33
N PRO A 225 -40.52 37.62 3.62
CA PRO A 225 -41.80 38.00 4.21
C PRO A 225 -41.77 39.48 4.57
N ALA A 226 -41.81 40.34 3.57
CA ALA A 226 -42.15 41.74 3.74
C ALA A 226 -43.53 41.96 3.11
N ILE A 227 -44.56 41.91 3.96
CA ILE A 227 -45.76 42.79 4.03
C ILE A 227 -46.74 42.11 5.01
N GLU A 228 -46.39 42.11 6.29
CA GLU A 228 -47.37 42.24 7.37
C GLU A 228 -47.05 43.56 8.07
N SER A 229 -47.71 44.65 7.66
CA SER A 229 -47.96 45.82 8.51
C SER A 229 -48.65 46.91 7.70
N SER A 230 -49.96 46.78 7.48
CA SER A 230 -50.87 47.93 7.30
C SER A 230 -52.30 47.44 7.10
N LEU A 231 -53.03 47.14 8.18
CA LEU A 231 -54.51 47.29 8.27
C LEU A 231 -55.00 46.82 9.64
N ALA A 232 -54.78 47.67 10.65
CA ALA A 232 -55.58 47.68 11.87
C ALA A 232 -55.52 49.10 12.46
N ALA A 233 -56.36 49.98 11.91
CA ALA A 233 -56.77 51.25 12.50
C ALA A 233 -58.26 51.42 12.19
#